data_AF-A0A520GV68-F1
#
_entry.id   AF-A0A520GV68-F1
#
_cell.length_a   1.000
_cell.length_b   1.000
_cell.length_c   1.000
_cell.angle_alpha   90.00
_cell.angle_beta   90.00
_cell.angle_gamma   90.00
#
_symmetry.space_group_name_H-M   'P 1'
#
loop_
_entity.id
_entity.type
_entity.pdbx_description
1 polymer ?
#
loop_
_entity_poly.entity_id
_entity_poly.type
_entity_poly.pdbx_seq_one_letter_code
_entity_poly.pdbx_strand_id
1 'polypeptide(L)'
;MNKIFKYVIVDIVQNKIVLVYTFLLLLISVSVFNLESNSAKGLLSLLNIILILVPLICIIFSTIYIYNSSEFIELLVSQPLKRKSIWLSLFGGLASSLSLAFIIGAGIPILLYHADATGIMMIAMGLFLTVVFVSIAMLAST
;
A
#
# COMPACT_ATOMS: atom_id res chain seq x y z
N MET A 1 2.32 -22.64 0.50
CA MET A 1 2.67 -21.24 0.16
C MET A 1 1.45 -20.32 0.25
N ASN A 2 0.32 -20.64 -0.41
CA ASN A 2 -0.88 -19.78 -0.38
C ASN A 2 -1.50 -19.55 1.01
N LYS A 3 -1.35 -20.47 1.97
CA LYS A 3 -1.93 -20.30 3.31
C LYS A 3 -1.29 -19.14 4.09
N ILE A 4 0.04 -19.07 4.13
CA ILE A 4 0.76 -18.00 4.86
C ILE A 4 0.46 -16.63 4.22
N PHE A 5 0.57 -16.55 2.90
CA PHE A 5 0.21 -15.34 2.15
C PHE A 5 -1.23 -14.88 2.42
N LYS A 6 -2.20 -15.81 2.42
CA LYS A 6 -3.60 -15.50 2.73
C LYS A 6 -3.77 -14.97 4.16
N TYR A 7 -3.11 -15.59 5.14
CA TYR A 7 -3.20 -15.14 6.53
C TYR A 7 -2.60 -13.75 6.72
N VAL A 8 -1.43 -13.49 6.11
CA VAL A 8 -0.76 -12.18 6.16
C VAL A 8 -1.64 -11.10 5.52
N ILE A 9 -2.30 -11.37 4.38
CA ILE A 9 -3.24 -10.40 3.78
C ILE A 9 -4.43 -10.13 4.69
N VAL A 10 -5.06 -11.17 5.23
CA VAL A 10 -6.24 -11.01 6.09
C VAL A 10 -5.89 -10.21 7.34
N ASP A 11 -4.73 -10.48 7.93
CA ASP A 11 -4.20 -9.77 9.10
C ASP A 11 -3.95 -8.28 8.79
N ILE A 12 -3.31 -7.98 7.66
CA ILE A 12 -2.97 -6.60 7.28
C ILE A 12 -4.23 -5.81 6.88
N VAL A 13 -5.16 -6.39 6.14
CA VAL A 13 -6.39 -5.70 5.70
C VAL A 13 -7.32 -5.39 6.88
N GLN A 14 -7.32 -6.24 7.92
CA GLN A 14 -8.07 -6.00 9.15
C GLN A 14 -7.36 -5.03 10.11
N ASN A 15 -6.12 -4.62 9.80
CA ASN A 15 -5.37 -3.69 10.62
C ASN A 15 -6.00 -2.29 10.55
N LYS A 16 -6.34 -1.74 11.72
CA LYS A 16 -6.95 -0.41 11.87
C LYS A 16 -6.14 0.69 11.18
N ILE A 17 -4.80 0.59 11.20
CA ILE A 17 -3.93 1.60 10.58
C ILE A 17 -4.11 1.62 9.06
N VAL A 18 -4.20 0.43 8.43
CA VAL A 18 -4.39 0.31 6.97
C VAL A 18 -5.78 0.83 6.58
N LEU A 19 -6.81 0.52 7.37
CA LEU A 19 -8.15 1.04 7.14
C LEU A 19 -8.21 2.58 7.27
N VAL A 20 -7.55 3.13 8.28
CA VAL A 20 -7.43 4.60 8.45
C VAL A 20 -6.68 5.21 7.27
N TYR A 21 -5.60 4.58 6.80
CA TYR A 21 -4.88 5.02 5.60
C TYR A 21 -5.78 5.05 4.36
N THR A 22 -6.52 3.98 4.09
CA THR A 22 -7.46 3.92 2.95
C THR A 22 -8.50 5.03 3.04
N PHE A 23 -9.09 5.22 4.22
CA PHE A 23 -10.12 6.24 4.44
C PHE A 23 -9.58 7.66 4.31
N LEU A 24 -8.38 7.91 4.86
CA LEU A 24 -7.70 9.20 4.76
C LEU A 24 -7.36 9.53 3.31
N LEU A 25 -6.83 8.58 2.54
CA LEU A 25 -6.60 8.77 1.11
C LEU A 25 -7.90 9.09 0.37
N LEU A 26 -8.97 8.35 0.64
CA LEU A 26 -10.27 8.57 0.02
C LEU A 26 -10.81 9.97 0.29
N LEU A 27 -10.81 10.39 1.56
CA LEU A 27 -11.26 11.72 1.94
C LEU A 27 -10.44 12.81 1.26
N ILE A 28 -9.12 12.68 1.24
CA ILE A 28 -8.24 13.66 0.60
C ILE A 28 -8.49 13.69 -0.90
N SER A 29 -8.54 12.54 -1.56
CA SER A 29 -8.76 12.46 -3.00
C SER A 29 -10.10 13.07 -3.42
N VAL A 30 -11.18 12.72 -2.72
CA VAL A 30 -12.51 13.29 -2.97
C VAL A 30 -12.51 14.79 -2.69
N SER A 31 -11.90 15.24 -1.59
CA SER A 31 -11.84 16.68 -1.26
C SER A 31 -11.10 17.48 -2.31
N VAL A 32 -9.93 17.02 -2.75
CA VAL A 32 -9.11 17.72 -3.76
C VAL A 32 -9.86 17.83 -5.09
N PHE A 33 -10.54 16.78 -5.54
CA PHE A 33 -11.30 16.84 -6.79
C PHE A 33 -12.56 17.72 -6.70
N ASN A 34 -13.19 17.85 -5.53
CA ASN A 34 -14.37 18.72 -5.37
C ASN A 34 -14.01 20.19 -5.13
N LEU A 35 -12.83 20.50 -4.58
CA LEU A 35 -12.40 21.87 -4.32
C LEU A 35 -11.86 22.57 -5.57
N GLU A 36 -11.31 21.82 -6.51
CA GLU A 36 -10.70 22.37 -7.72
C GLU A 36 -11.74 22.58 -8.83
N SER A 37 -11.73 23.76 -9.45
CA SER A 37 -12.65 24.09 -10.56
C SER A 37 -12.25 23.41 -11.87
N ASN A 38 -10.97 23.03 -12.00
CA ASN A 38 -10.45 22.29 -13.13
C ASN A 38 -9.91 20.95 -12.64
N SER A 39 -10.48 19.89 -13.17
CA SER A 39 -10.19 18.52 -12.80
C SER A 39 -8.71 18.17 -13.05
N ALA A 40 -8.06 18.74 -14.09
CA ALA A 40 -6.63 18.55 -14.36
C ALA A 40 -5.72 19.18 -13.28
N LYS A 41 -6.14 20.30 -12.67
CA LYS A 41 -5.42 20.88 -11.51
C LYS A 41 -5.60 20.02 -10.27
N GLY A 42 -6.80 19.47 -10.08
CA GLY A 42 -7.08 18.46 -9.03
C GLY A 42 -6.17 17.25 -9.15
N LEU A 43 -5.97 16.74 -10.37
CA LEU A 43 -5.08 15.60 -10.62
C LEU A 43 -3.61 15.91 -10.27
N LEU A 44 -3.12 17.11 -10.63
CA LEU A 44 -1.76 17.55 -10.29
C LEU A 44 -1.56 17.74 -8.77
N SER A 45 -2.55 18.32 -8.09
CA SER A 45 -2.51 18.47 -6.63
C SER A 45 -2.49 17.11 -5.93
N LEU A 46 -3.34 16.18 -6.40
CA LEU A 46 -3.39 14.83 -5.90
C LEU A 46 -2.07 14.07 -6.13
N LEU A 47 -1.41 14.28 -7.26
CA LEU A 47 -0.11 13.68 -7.58
C LEU A 47 0.94 14.06 -6.52
N ASN A 48 1.03 15.35 -6.16
CA ASN A 48 1.98 15.80 -5.14
C ASN A 48 1.70 15.16 -3.78
N ILE A 49 0.42 15.02 -3.42
CA ILE A 49 0.03 14.35 -2.17
C ILE A 49 0.43 12.88 -2.20
N ILE A 50 0.16 12.16 -3.30
CA ILE A 50 0.52 10.74 -3.44
C ILE A 50 2.03 10.54 -3.35
N LEU A 51 2.82 11.41 -4.00
CA LEU A 51 4.28 11.34 -3.99
C LEU A 51 4.90 11.50 -2.59
N ILE A 52 4.20 12.11 -1.64
CA ILE A 52 4.68 12.29 -0.27
C ILE A 52 4.08 11.22 0.65
N LEU A 53 2.76 11.06 0.59
CA LEU A 53 2.00 10.29 1.56
C LEU A 53 2.17 8.77 1.37
N VAL A 54 2.15 8.30 0.12
CA VAL A 54 2.25 6.86 -0.17
C VAL A 54 3.62 6.28 0.23
N PRO A 55 4.78 6.88 -0.14
CA PRO A 55 6.06 6.38 0.33
C PRO A 55 6.17 6.31 1.85
N LEU A 56 5.73 7.37 2.51
CA LEU A 56 5.83 7.52 3.95
C LEU A 56 5.09 6.39 4.66
N ILE A 57 3.86 6.12 4.25
CA ILE A 57 3.02 5.09 4.86
C ILE A 57 3.55 3.69 4.52
N CYS A 58 3.96 3.46 3.27
CA CYS A 58 4.55 2.19 2.87
C CYS A 58 5.81 1.84 3.68
N ILE A 59 6.69 2.81 3.92
CA ILE A 59 7.88 2.59 4.75
C ILE A 59 7.49 2.31 6.19
N ILE A 60 6.80 3.25 6.83
CA ILE A 60 6.52 3.17 8.27
C ILE A 60 5.73 1.89 8.60
N PHE A 61 4.66 1.61 7.85
CA PHE A 61 3.82 0.46 8.13
C PHE A 61 4.57 -0.86 7.91
N SER A 62 5.29 -1.00 6.80
CA SER A 62 6.01 -2.25 6.48
C SER A 62 7.11 -2.53 7.49
N THR A 63 7.86 -1.50 7.90
CA THR A 63 8.91 -1.63 8.91
C THR A 63 8.32 -2.01 10.27
N ILE A 64 7.26 -1.33 10.74
CA ILE A 64 6.57 -1.69 11.99
C ILE A 64 6.04 -3.12 11.95
N TYR A 65 5.44 -3.53 10.82
CA TYR A 65 4.91 -4.88 10.65
C TYR A 65 6.00 -5.94 10.81
N ILE A 66 7.17 -5.73 10.20
CA ILE A 66 8.29 -6.68 10.29
C ILE A 66 8.84 -6.75 11.71
N TYR A 67 9.02 -5.62 12.39
CA TYR A 67 9.48 -5.61 13.77
C TYR A 67 8.52 -6.33 14.72
N ASN A 68 7.22 -6.06 14.61
CA ASN A 68 6.20 -6.72 15.43
C ASN A 68 6.04 -8.21 15.10
N SER A 69 6.39 -8.63 13.89
CA SER A 69 6.29 -10.02 13.46
C SER A 69 7.58 -10.83 13.70
N SER A 70 8.59 -10.25 14.34
CA SER A 70 9.91 -10.88 14.53
C SER A 70 9.79 -12.24 15.23
N GLU A 71 9.08 -12.32 16.36
CA GLU A 71 8.82 -13.58 17.08
C GLU A 71 8.09 -14.62 16.21
N PHE A 72 7.12 -14.19 15.40
CA PHE A 72 6.41 -15.07 14.48
C PHE A 72 7.34 -15.59 13.37
N ILE A 73 8.21 -14.75 12.84
CA ILE A 73 9.19 -15.13 11.82
C ILE A 73 10.18 -16.14 12.40
N GLU A 74 10.66 -15.95 13.64
CA GLU A 74 11.52 -16.92 14.34
C GLU A 74 10.85 -18.28 14.48
N LEU A 75 9.57 -18.30 14.89
CA LEU A 75 8.78 -19.53 14.96
C LEU A 75 8.64 -20.21 13.59
N LEU A 76 8.42 -19.45 12.51
CA LEU A 76 8.32 -20.00 11.16
C LEU A 76 9.64 -20.61 10.64
N VAL A 77 10.78 -20.04 11.05
CA VAL A 77 12.11 -20.55 10.68
C VAL A 77 12.45 -21.85 11.42
N SER A 78 11.86 -22.09 12.60
CA SER A 78 12.00 -23.38 13.31
C SER A 78 11.26 -24.54 12.61
N GLN A 79 10.27 -24.22 11.79
CA GLN A 79 9.55 -25.20 10.98
C GLN A 79 10.35 -25.55 9.71
N PRO A 80 10.13 -26.72 9.08
CA PRO A 80 10.82 -27.14 7.85
C PRO A 80 10.33 -26.36 6.62
N LEU A 81 10.44 -25.02 6.66
CA LEU A 81 10.03 -24.08 5.63
C LEU A 81 11.27 -23.43 5.01
N LYS A 82 11.24 -23.27 3.68
CA LYS A 82 12.31 -22.57 2.96
C LYS A 82 12.26 -21.08 3.30
N ARG A 83 13.37 -20.49 3.78
CA ARG A 83 13.49 -19.06 4.10
C ARG A 83 12.97 -18.14 2.98
N LYS A 84 13.30 -18.46 1.72
CA LYS A 84 12.82 -17.74 0.53
C LYS A 84 11.28 -17.67 0.48
N SER A 85 10.59 -18.75 0.87
CA SER A 85 9.13 -18.78 0.87
C SER A 85 8.51 -17.89 1.95
N ILE A 86 9.18 -17.71 3.09
CA ILE A 86 8.70 -16.84 4.18
C ILE A 86 8.76 -15.38 3.72
N TRP A 87 9.94 -14.94 3.25
CA TRP A 87 10.16 -13.58 2.75
C TRP A 87 9.24 -13.20 1.58
N LEU A 88 9.07 -14.09 0.59
CA LEU A 88 8.14 -13.85 -0.53
C LEU A 88 6.67 -13.75 -0.07
N SER A 89 6.28 -14.51 0.97
CA SER A 89 4.91 -14.44 1.49
C SER A 89 4.65 -13.14 2.24
N LEU A 90 5.62 -12.67 3.05
CA LEU A 90 5.54 -11.39 3.76
C LEU A 90 5.53 -10.21 2.79
N PHE A 91 6.48 -10.19 1.83
CA PHE A 91 6.53 -9.16 0.80
C PHE A 91 5.26 -9.10 -0.01
N GLY A 92 4.81 -10.24 -0.53
CA GLY A 92 3.58 -10.31 -1.31
C GLY A 92 2.37 -9.86 -0.49
N GLY A 93 2.28 -10.25 0.78
CA GLY A 93 1.19 -9.87 1.67
C GLY A 93 1.14 -8.37 1.94
N LEU A 94 2.28 -7.76 2.27
CA LEU A 94 2.41 -6.30 2.49
C LEU A 94 2.13 -5.51 1.20
N ALA A 95 2.81 -5.85 0.12
CA ALA A 95 2.70 -5.15 -1.15
C ALA A 95 1.27 -5.20 -1.71
N SER A 96 0.63 -6.38 -1.69
CA SER A 96 -0.75 -6.53 -2.18
C SER A 96 -1.77 -5.81 -1.29
N SER A 97 -1.64 -5.89 0.03
CA SER A 97 -2.59 -5.24 0.95
C SER A 97 -2.51 -3.71 0.87
N LEU A 98 -1.31 -3.15 0.85
CA LEU A 98 -1.11 -1.70 0.70
C LEU A 98 -1.51 -1.20 -0.70
N SER A 99 -1.30 -2.02 -1.74
CA SER A 99 -1.77 -1.71 -3.09
C SER A 99 -3.30 -1.71 -3.18
N LEU A 100 -3.98 -2.67 -2.55
CA LEU A 100 -5.44 -2.68 -2.45
C LEU A 100 -5.95 -1.45 -1.70
N ALA A 101 -5.31 -1.09 -0.59
CA ALA A 101 -5.64 0.13 0.16
C ALA A 101 -5.49 1.40 -0.71
N PHE A 102 -4.45 1.48 -1.53
CA PHE A 102 -4.25 2.59 -2.47
C PHE A 102 -5.31 2.62 -3.58
N ILE A 103 -5.65 1.47 -4.17
CA ILE A 103 -6.69 1.37 -5.22
C ILE A 103 -8.04 1.84 -4.66
N ILE A 104 -8.40 1.42 -3.46
CA ILE A 104 -9.67 1.80 -2.84
C ILE A 104 -9.63 3.28 -2.43
N GLY A 105 -8.52 3.73 -1.85
CA GLY A 105 -8.38 5.10 -1.33
C GLY A 105 -8.30 6.15 -2.44
N ALA A 106 -7.31 6.07 -3.31
CA ALA A 106 -7.07 7.05 -4.36
C ALA A 106 -7.57 6.58 -5.74
N GLY A 107 -7.49 5.28 -6.03
CA GLY A 107 -7.88 4.75 -7.34
C GLY A 107 -9.36 4.95 -7.66
N ILE A 108 -10.28 4.73 -6.71
CA ILE A 108 -11.72 4.94 -6.92
C ILE A 108 -12.01 6.42 -7.27
N PRO A 109 -11.59 7.42 -6.47
CA PRO A 109 -11.79 8.82 -6.83
C PRO A 109 -11.18 9.21 -8.18
N ILE A 110 -9.96 8.74 -8.49
CA ILE A 110 -9.33 9.03 -9.80
C ILE A 110 -10.18 8.49 -10.94
N LEU A 111 -10.72 7.27 -10.84
CA LEU A 111 -11.58 6.69 -11.87
C LEU A 111 -12.94 7.40 -11.97
N LEU A 112 -13.46 7.95 -10.88
CA LEU A 112 -14.76 8.66 -10.92
C LEU A 112 -14.64 10.06 -11.55
N TYR A 113 -13.60 10.82 -11.19
CA TYR A 113 -13.43 12.20 -11.65
C TYR A 113 -12.59 12.32 -12.93
N HIS A 114 -11.73 11.34 -13.21
CA HIS A 114 -10.73 11.39 -14.28
C HIS A 114 -10.36 10.01 -14.86
N ALA A 115 -11.35 9.30 -15.43
CA ALA A 115 -11.16 8.03 -16.14
C ALA A 115 -10.48 8.18 -17.53
N ASP A 116 -9.44 8.99 -17.63
CA ASP A 116 -8.67 9.19 -18.86
C ASP A 116 -7.30 8.48 -18.77
N ALA A 117 -6.55 8.46 -19.87
CA ALA A 117 -5.23 7.81 -19.94
C ALA A 117 -4.26 8.31 -18.86
N THR A 118 -4.34 9.59 -18.50
CA THR A 118 -3.53 10.21 -17.44
C THR A 118 -3.89 9.69 -16.05
N GLY A 119 -5.18 9.54 -15.74
CA GLY A 119 -5.66 8.98 -14.48
C GLY A 119 -5.27 7.51 -14.31
N ILE A 120 -5.38 6.72 -15.38
CA ILE A 120 -4.95 5.31 -15.38
C ILE A 120 -3.43 5.21 -15.15
N MET A 121 -2.64 6.05 -15.84
CA MET A 121 -1.19 6.10 -15.61
C MET A 121 -0.85 6.48 -14.17
N MET A 122 -1.58 7.41 -13.57
CA MET A 122 -1.37 7.81 -12.18
C MET A 122 -1.63 6.67 -11.19
N ILE A 123 -2.69 5.87 -11.40
CA ILE A 123 -2.96 4.68 -10.59
C ILE A 123 -1.84 3.65 -10.77
N ALA A 124 -1.42 3.39 -12.01
CA ALA A 124 -0.34 2.43 -12.30
C ALA A 124 0.98 2.85 -11.62
N MET A 125 1.35 4.14 -11.73
CA MET A 125 2.56 4.67 -11.09
C MET A 125 2.46 4.64 -9.57
N GLY A 126 1.28 4.93 -9.00
CA GLY A 126 1.05 4.80 -7.56
C GLY A 126 1.21 3.37 -7.06
N LEU A 127 0.79 2.37 -7.84
CA LEU A 127 1.00 0.95 -7.54
C LEU A 127 2.47 0.52 -7.62
N PHE A 128 3.23 1.02 -8.60
CA PHE A 128 4.67 0.76 -8.63
C PHE A 128 5.36 1.41 -7.44
N LEU A 129 4.94 2.63 -7.09
CA LEU A 129 5.49 3.36 -5.96
C LEU A 129 5.24 2.63 -4.64
N THR A 130 4.02 2.11 -4.39
CA THR A 130 3.77 1.28 -3.20
C THR A 130 4.69 0.07 -3.15
N VAL A 131 4.83 -0.68 -4.25
CA VAL A 131 5.66 -1.89 -4.31
C VAL A 131 7.15 -1.57 -4.07
N VAL A 132 7.67 -0.50 -4.67
CA VAL A 132 9.06 -0.06 -4.50
C VAL A 132 9.33 0.31 -3.05
N PHE A 133 8.48 1.13 -2.43
CA PHE A 133 8.69 1.56 -1.05
C PHE A 133 8.50 0.44 -0.03
N VAL A 134 7.59 -0.51 -0.27
CA VAL A 134 7.51 -1.74 0.54
C VAL A 134 8.82 -2.53 0.42
N SER A 135 9.37 -2.68 -0.80
CA SER A 135 10.64 -3.39 -1.02
C SER A 135 11.80 -2.76 -0.25
N ILE A 136 11.90 -1.42 -0.30
CA ILE A 136 12.92 -0.65 0.43
C ILE A 136 12.74 -0.82 1.94
N ALA A 137 11.51 -0.73 2.43
CA ALA A 137 11.20 -0.86 3.85
C ALA A 137 11.56 -2.24 4.40
N MET A 138 11.25 -3.30 3.63
CA MET A 138 11.67 -4.65 3.97
C MET A 138 13.19 -4.71 4.05
N LEU A 139 13.91 -4.30 2.99
CA LEU A 139 15.38 -4.31 2.95
C LEU A 139 16.01 -3.57 4.13
N ALA A 140 15.43 -2.45 4.58
CA ALA A 140 15.95 -1.67 5.69
C ALA A 140 15.68 -2.31 7.07
N SER A 141 14.63 -3.14 7.18
CA SER A 141 14.19 -3.77 8.44
C SER A 141 14.73 -5.19 8.66
N THR A 142 15.32 -5.80 7.62
CA THR A 142 15.96 -7.12 7.65
C THR A 142 17.46 -7.01 7.87
#